data_AF-A0A2M7PH68-F1
#
_entry.id   AF-A0A2M7PH68-F1
#
_cell.length_a   1.000
_cell.length_b   1.000
_cell.length_c   1.000
_cell.angle_alpha   90.00
_cell.angle_beta   90.00
_cell.angle_gamma   90.00
#
_symmetry.space_group_name_H-M   'P 1'
#
loop_
_entity.id
_entity.type
_entity.pdbx_description
1 polymer ?
#
loop_
_entity_poly.entity_id
_entity_poly.type
_entity_poly.pdbx_seq_one_letter_code
_entity_poly.pdbx_strand_id
1 'polypeptide(L)' 'MNLHYTTQFKRDYKKIKKQNKDVAKLRAVIEDLLAGQSLKPKHRDHQLFGNWEGHRDCHIEPDWVLIYRITNGNLY' A
#
# COMPACT_ATOMS: atom_id res chain seq x y z
N MET A 1 6.61 -1.78 13.88
CA MET A 1 5.63 -1.06 13.05
C MET A 1 4.25 -1.65 13.31
N ASN A 2 3.21 -0.86 13.54
CA ASN A 2 1.83 -1.35 13.73
C ASN A 2 1.00 -1.15 12.46
N LEU A 3 0.23 -2.16 12.06
CA LEU A 3 -0.59 -2.13 10.85
C LEU A 3 -2.03 -1.73 11.16
N HIS A 4 -2.52 -0.71 10.45
CA HIS A 4 -3.90 -0.24 10.52
C HIS A 4 -4.54 -0.34 9.15
N TYR A 5 -5.81 -0.75 9.10
CA TYR A 5 -6.55 -0.85 7.85
C TYR A 5 -7.73 0.09 7.87
N THR A 6 -7.78 1.02 6.91
CA THR A 6 -8.94 1.88 6.72
C THR A 6 -10.16 1.08 6.27
N THR A 7 -11.35 1.62 6.48
CA THR A 7 -12.60 1.03 5.98
C THR A 7 -12.61 0.97 4.45
N GLN A 8 -12.02 1.98 3.80
CA GLN A 8 -11.81 2.03 2.35
C GLN A 8 -10.92 0.88 1.88
N PHE A 9 -9.76 0.68 2.51
CA PHE A 9 -8.86 -0.43 2.19
C PHE A 9 -9.57 -1.79 2.28
N LYS A 10 -10.35 -2.02 3.35
CA LYS A 10 -11.10 -3.28 3.50
C LYS A 10 -12.12 -3.51 2.37
N ARG A 11 -12.73 -2.45 1.84
CA ARG A 11 -13.65 -2.53 0.69
C ARG A 11 -12.89 -2.84 -0.60
N ASP A 12 -11.78 -2.16 -0.84
CA ASP A 12 -10.95 -2.35 -2.04
C ASP A 12 -10.29 -3.73 -2.05
N TYR A 13 -9.79 -4.20 -0.91
CA TYR A 13 -9.26 -5.56 -0.76
C TYR A 13 -10.29 -6.63 -1.17
N LYS A 14 -11.55 -6.47 -0.75
CA LYS A 14 -12.64 -7.38 -1.16
C LYS A 14 -12.89 -7.31 -2.67
N LYS A 15 -12.84 -6.11 -3.28
CA LYS A 15 -13.02 -5.92 -4.72
C LYS A 15 -11.90 -6.60 -5.51
N ILE A 16 -10.65 -6.40 -5.11
CA ILE A 16 -9.47 -6.99 -5.75
C ILE A 16 -9.50 -8.52 -5.63
N LYS A 17 -9.88 -9.06 -4.47
CA LYS A 17 -10.07 -10.51 -4.29
C LYS A 17 -11.14 -11.07 -5.22
N LYS A 18 -12.25 -10.34 -5.42
CA LYS A 18 -13.30 -10.72 -6.39
C LYS A 18 -12.82 -10.67 -7.84
N GLN A 19 -11.84 -9.83 -8.15
CA GLN A 19 -11.20 -9.76 -9.46
C GLN A 19 -10.15 -10.84 -9.69
N ASN A 20 -9.97 -11.79 -8.76
CA ASN A 20 -8.95 -12.85 -8.81
C ASN A 20 -7.52 -12.31 -8.97
N LYS A 21 -7.23 -11.09 -8.53
CA LYS A 21 -5.86 -10.61 -8.50
C LYS A 21 -5.06 -11.36 -7.43
N ASP A 22 -3.76 -11.45 -7.67
CA ASP A 22 -2.84 -12.10 -6.76
C ASP A 22 -2.59 -11.24 -5.50
N VAL A 23 -3.36 -11.51 -4.45
CA VAL A 23 -3.24 -10.87 -3.14
C VAL A 23 -1.90 -11.15 -2.44
N ALA A 24 -1.13 -12.15 -2.87
CA ALA A 24 0.19 -12.41 -2.30
C ALA A 24 1.18 -11.27 -2.66
N LYS A 25 1.03 -10.66 -3.84
CA LYS A 25 1.85 -9.49 -4.24
C LYS A 25 1.60 -8.29 -3.33
N LEU A 26 0.33 -8.01 -3.02
CA LEU A 26 -0.04 -6.95 -2.07
C LEU A 26 0.56 -7.24 -0.69
N ARG A 27 0.45 -8.48 -0.23
CA ARG A 27 0.95 -8.89 1.08
C ARG A 27 2.47 -8.72 1.20
N ALA A 28 3.22 -9.13 0.18
CA ALA A 28 4.67 -8.96 0.15
C ALA A 28 5.08 -7.49 0.29
N VAL A 29 4.40 -6.59 -0.43
CA VAL A 29 4.65 -5.14 -0.32
C VAL A 29 4.36 -4.61 1.09
N ILE A 30 3.26 -5.06 1.72
CA ILE A 30 2.95 -4.67 3.11
C ILE A 30 4.01 -5.19 4.08
N GLU A 31 4.49 -6.41 3.90
CA GLU A 31 5.54 -7.01 4.73
C GLU A 31 6.86 -6.24 4.61
N ASP A 32 7.27 -5.86 3.38
CA ASP A 32 8.44 -5.00 3.14
C ASP A 32 8.30 -3.64 3.85
N LEU A 33 7.12 -3.02 3.76
CA LEU A 33 6.81 -1.75 4.44
C LEU A 33 6.87 -1.89 5.96
N LEU A 34 6.31 -2.97 6.53
CA LEU A 34 6.34 -3.23 7.96
C LEU A 34 7.74 -3.49 8.49
N ALA A 35 8.59 -4.10 7.67
CA ALA A 35 10.01 -4.30 7.96
C ALA A 35 10.84 -3.00 7.83
N GLY A 36 10.24 -1.90 7.36
CA GLY A 36 10.94 -0.64 7.11
C GLY A 36 11.91 -0.72 5.93
N GLN A 37 11.74 -1.71 5.05
CA GLN A 37 12.56 -1.87 3.86
C GLN A 37 12.10 -0.90 2.77
N SER A 38 13.05 -0.38 2.00
CA SER A 38 12.71 0.42 0.82
C SER A 38 12.09 -0.47 -0.25
N LEU A 39 10.97 -0.02 -0.81
CA LEU A 39 10.31 -0.72 -1.91
C LEU A 39 11.21 -0.72 -3.14
N LYS A 40 11.22 -1.85 -3.86
CA LYS A 40 11.97 -1.99 -5.12
C LYS A 40 11.51 -0.92 -6.13
N PRO A 41 12.41 -0.39 -7.00
CA PRO A 41 12.07 0.65 -7.98
C PRO A 41 10.87 0.32 -8.89
N LYS A 42 10.62 -0.97 -9.14
CA LYS A 42 9.45 -1.46 -9.89
C LYS A 42 8.10 -0.99 -9.31
N HIS A 43 8.05 -0.71 -8.01
CA HIS A 43 6.84 -0.26 -7.34
C HIS A 43 6.57 1.23 -7.51
N ARG A 44 7.49 2.00 -8.12
CA ARG A 44 7.33 3.45 -8.37
C ARG A 44 6.80 4.20 -7.16
N ASP A 45 7.34 3.87 -5.99
CA ASP A 45 6.93 4.47 -4.73
C ASP A 45 7.22 5.97 -4.76
N HIS A 46 6.19 6.79 -4.62
CA HIS A 46 6.33 8.23 -4.59
C HIS A 46 5.39 8.87 -3.57
N GLN A 47 5.73 10.09 -3.18
CA GLN A 47 4.93 10.86 -2.26
C GLN A 47 3.82 11.58 -3.03
N LEU A 48 2.61 11.54 -2.48
CA LEU A 48 1.48 12.28 -3.02
C LEU A 48 1.49 13.72 -2.49
N PHE A 49 0.97 14.64 -3.31
CA PHE A 49 0.94 16.07 -3.02
C PHE A 49 -0.49 16.59 -2.83
N GLY A 50 -0.62 17.81 -2.27
CA GLY A 50 -1.90 18.48 -2.06
C GLY A 50 -2.71 17.85 -0.91
N ASN A 51 -3.98 17.53 -1.13
CA ASN A 51 -4.85 16.91 -0.11
C ASN A 51 -4.35 15.54 0.37
N TRP A 52 -3.41 14.94 -0.34
CA TRP A 52 -2.77 13.66 -0.02
C TRP A 52 -1.39 13.82 0.59
N GLU A 53 -1.01 15.03 1.01
CA GLU A 53 0.27 15.26 1.67
C GLU A 53 0.47 14.31 2.86
N GLY A 54 1.66 13.69 2.91
CA GLY A 54 2.01 12.66 3.89
C GLY A 54 1.54 11.24 3.53
N HIS A 55 0.80 11.07 2.44
CA HIS A 55 0.54 9.77 1.86
C HIS A 55 1.56 9.45 0.77
N ARG A 56 1.77 8.16 0.56
CA ARG A 56 2.60 7.61 -0.51
C ARG A 56 1.77 6.65 -1.31
N ASP A 57 2.10 6.49 -2.57
CA ASP A 57 1.51 5.48 -3.42
C ASP A 57 2.59 4.61 -4.08
N CYS A 58 2.29 3.32 -4.18
CA CYS A 58 3.15 2.36 -4.86
C CYS A 58 2.33 1.43 -5.74
N HIS A 59 2.86 1.13 -6.92
CA HIS A 59 2.28 0.23 -7.90
C HIS A 59 2.64 -1.22 -7.56
N ILE A 60 1.63 -2.03 -7.27
CA ILE A 60 1.75 -3.49 -7.18
C ILE A 60 1.75 -4.08 -8.60
N GLU A 61 0.89 -3.53 -9.45
CA GLU A 61 0.80 -3.77 -10.89
C GLU A 61 0.49 -2.43 -11.60
N PRO A 62 0.59 -2.33 -12.93
CA PRO A 62 0.27 -1.09 -13.65
C PRO A 62 -1.09 -0.50 -13.28
N ASP A 63 -2.13 -1.35 -13.19
CA ASP A 63 -3.50 -0.97 -12.82
C ASP A 63 -3.85 -1.32 -11.36
N TRP A 64 -2.85 -1.41 -10.49
CA TRP A 64 -3.05 -1.71 -9.07
C TRP A 64 -2.10 -0.92 -8.20
N VAL A 65 -2.66 0.14 -7.59
CA VAL A 65 -1.93 1.03 -6.70
C VAL A 65 -2.34 0.76 -5.24
N LEU A 66 -1.36 0.77 -4.36
CA LEU A 66 -1.52 0.83 -2.92
C LEU A 66 -1.18 2.25 -2.46
N ILE A 67 -2.14 2.90 -1.81
CA ILE A 67 -1.90 4.17 -1.11
C ILE A 67 -1.73 3.84 0.37
N TYR A 68 -0.68 4.36 0.98
CA TYR A 68 -0.35 4.11 2.39
C TYR A 68 0.23 5.36 3.06
N ARG A 69 0.22 5.37 4.38
CA ARG A 69 0.88 6.41 5.19
C ARG A 69 1.67 5.80 6.33
N ILE A 70 2.91 6.26 6.52
CA ILE A 70 3.73 5.88 7.66
C ILE A 70 3.82 7.07 8.63
N THR A 71 3.46 6.88 9.90
CA THR A 71 3.55 7.93 10.92
C THR A 71 3.81 7.32 12.30
N ASN A 72 4.85 7.76 12.99
CA ASN A 72 5.22 7.34 14.35
C ASN A 72 5.22 5.81 14.54
N GLY A 73 5.80 5.06 13.60
CA GLY A 73 5.86 3.60 13.66
C GLY A 73 4.52 2.89 13.37
N ASN A 74 3.53 3.60 12.83
CA ASN A 74 2.27 3.04 12.34
C ASN A 74 2.25 3.11 10.81
N LEU A 75 1.70 2.06 10.19
CA LEU A 75 1.39 1.97 8.78
C LEU A 75 -0.14 1.97 8.63
N TYR A 76 -0.68 2.96 7.91
CA TYR A 76 -2.11 3.17 7.65
C TYR A 76 -2.46 2.91 6.18
#